data_AF-A0A2V9Y1N3-F1
#
_entry.id   AF-A0A2V9Y1N3-F1
#
_cell.length_a   1.000
_cell.length_b   1.000
_cell.length_c   1.000
_cell.angle_alpha   90.00
_cell.angle_beta   90.00
_cell.angle_gamma   90.00
#
_symmetry.space_group_name_H-M   'P 1'
#
loop_
_entity.id
_entity.type
_entity.pdbx_description
1 polymer ?
#
loop_
_entity_poly.entity_id
_entity_poly.type
_entity_poly.pdbx_seq_one_letter_code
_entity_poly.pdbx_strand_id
1 'polypeptide(L)'
;LERPAAEALARVAQKLRPLGYGLLIHDAYRPWYVTKIFWDATPPDKKIFVADPQQGSRHNRGCAVDLTLYDFKTGTPVVMTGGYDEMSERSYAFYPGGTS
;
A
#
# COMPACT_ATOMS: atom_id res chain seq x y z
N LEU A 1 -9.04 -8.18 5.51
CA LEU A 1 -8.90 -7.04 6.43
C LEU A 1 -9.70 -7.32 7.68
N GLU A 2 -9.21 -6.92 8.84
CA GLU A 2 -10.02 -6.86 10.05
C GLU A 2 -11.19 -5.88 9.87
N ARG A 3 -12.33 -6.15 10.50
CA ARG A 3 -13.56 -5.37 10.29
C ARG A 3 -13.36 -3.85 10.42
N PRO A 4 -12.69 -3.32 11.46
CA PRO A 4 -12.49 -1.87 11.59
C PRO A 4 -11.67 -1.27 10.44
N ALA A 5 -10.67 -2.00 9.92
CA ALA A 5 -9.86 -1.56 8.80
C ALA A 5 -10.67 -1.57 7.49
N ALA A 6 -11.50 -2.59 7.28
CA ALA A 6 -12.39 -2.68 6.12
C ALA A 6 -13.44 -1.55 6.11
N GLU A 7 -14.05 -1.25 7.26
CA GLU A 7 -15.01 -0.15 7.40
C GLU A 7 -14.35 1.22 7.19
N ALA A 8 -13.12 1.40 7.68
CA ALA A 8 -12.35 2.62 7.42
C ALA A 8 -12.06 2.80 5.93
N LEU A 9 -11.64 1.72 5.25
CA LEU A 9 -11.39 1.73 3.82
C LEU A 9 -12.65 2.07 3.02
N ALA A 10 -13.80 1.53 3.41
CA ALA A 10 -15.09 1.86 2.79
C ALA A 10 -15.44 3.35 2.93
N ARG A 11 -15.19 3.96 4.11
CA ARG A 11 -15.36 5.41 4.30
C ARG A 11 -14.43 6.24 3.43
N VAL A 12 -13.19 5.80 3.22
CA VAL A 12 -12.25 6.45 2.29
C VAL A 12 -12.76 6.37 0.85
N ALA A 13 -13.20 5.19 0.39
CA ALA A 13 -13.77 5.01 -0.93
C ALA A 13 -14.99 5.93 -1.17
N GLN A 14 -15.88 6.06 -0.18
CA GLN A 14 -17.03 6.98 -0.25
C GLN A 14 -16.61 8.45 -0.36
N LYS A 15 -15.57 8.86 0.37
CA LYS A 15 -15.04 10.24 0.33
C LYS A 15 -14.34 10.58 -0.98
N LEU A 16 -13.69 9.60 -1.61
CA LEU A 16 -13.00 9.79 -2.89
C LEU A 16 -13.95 9.81 -4.09
N ARG A 17 -15.10 9.14 -3.97
CA ARG A 17 -16.10 9.04 -5.05
C ARG A 17 -16.53 10.41 -5.65
N PRO A 18 -16.90 11.44 -4.86
CA PRO A 18 -17.22 12.76 -5.42
C PRO A 18 -16.03 13.48 -6.07
N LEU A 19 -14.79 13.05 -5.79
CA LEU A 19 -13.58 13.58 -6.41
C LEU A 19 -13.24 12.87 -7.74
N GLY A 20 -14.05 11.90 -8.16
CA GLY A 20 -13.83 11.13 -9.39
C GLY A 20 -12.84 9.97 -9.25
N TYR A 21 -12.47 9.60 -8.02
CA TYR A 21 -11.49 8.55 -7.76
C TYR A 21 -12.10 7.32 -7.08
N GLY A 22 -11.57 6.16 -7.44
CA GLY A 22 -11.75 4.90 -6.73
C GLY A 22 -10.43 4.38 -6.16
N LEU A 23 -10.53 3.32 -5.35
CA LEU A 23 -9.39 2.62 -4.78
C LEU A 23 -9.09 1.35 -5.57
N LEU A 24 -7.81 1.14 -5.91
CA LEU A 24 -7.30 -0.11 -6.45
C LEU A 24 -6.39 -0.75 -5.40
N ILE A 25 -6.77 -1.92 -4.90
CA ILE A 25 -6.05 -2.61 -3.80
C ILE A 25 -4.99 -3.54 -4.40
N HIS A 26 -3.74 -3.38 -3.95
CA HIS A 26 -2.62 -4.25 -4.31
C HIS A 26 -2.43 -5.37 -3.30
N ASP A 27 -2.43 -5.04 -2.01
CA ASP A 27 -2.32 -6.02 -0.93
C ASP A 27 -3.11 -5.60 0.31
N ALA A 28 -3.52 -6.59 1.12
CA ALA A 28 -4.27 -6.38 2.34
C ALA A 28 -3.82 -7.40 3.40
N TYR A 29 -4.63 -8.43 3.67
CA TYR A 29 -4.18 -9.50 4.55
C TYR A 29 -3.09 -10.32 3.87
N ARG A 30 -1.91 -10.35 4.49
CA ARG A 30 -0.75 -11.11 4.03
C ARG A 30 -0.45 -12.19 5.06
N PRO A 31 -0.46 -13.49 4.74
CA PRO A 31 0.00 -14.53 5.68
C PRO A 31 1.46 -14.29 6.12
N TRP A 32 1.80 -14.66 7.35
CA TRP A 32 3.14 -14.41 7.90
C TRP A 32 4.28 -14.98 7.04
N TYR A 33 4.09 -16.18 6.46
CA TYR A 33 5.12 -16.81 5.63
C TYR A 33 5.46 -15.97 4.38
N VAL A 34 4.51 -15.18 3.85
CA VAL A 34 4.77 -14.25 2.74
C VAL A 34 5.64 -13.09 3.21
N THR A 35 5.43 -12.56 4.42
CA THR A 35 6.35 -11.58 5.02
C THR A 35 7.77 -12.14 5.12
N LYS A 36 7.92 -13.40 5.53
CA LYS A 36 9.22 -14.07 5.61
C LYS A 36 9.88 -14.19 4.23
N ILE A 37 9.11 -14.59 3.20
CA ILE A 37 9.61 -14.65 1.81
C ILE A 37 10.09 -13.29 1.34
N PHE A 38 9.31 -12.21 1.58
CA PHE A 38 9.70 -10.86 1.19
C PHE A 38 11.00 -10.45 1.89
N TRP A 39 11.10 -10.70 3.19
CA TRP A 39 12.30 -10.40 3.97
C TRP A 39 13.55 -11.14 3.48
N ASP A 40 13.40 -12.42 3.10
CA ASP A 40 14.50 -13.25 2.62
C ASP A 40 14.95 -12.87 1.21
N ALA A 41 14.02 -12.45 0.36
CA ALA A 41 14.29 -11.99 -1.00
C ALA A 41 14.85 -10.56 -1.05
N THR A 42 14.71 -9.78 0.03
CA THR A 42 15.11 -8.36 0.06
C THR A 42 16.58 -8.20 0.47
N PRO A 43 17.40 -7.49 -0.33
CA PRO A 43 18.78 -7.17 0.03
C PRO A 43 18.90 -6.45 1.38
N PRO A 44 20.00 -6.65 2.15
CA PRO A 44 20.17 -6.05 3.47
C PRO A 44 19.96 -4.53 3.52
N ASP A 45 20.44 -3.79 2.52
CA ASP A 45 20.32 -2.33 2.41
C ASP A 45 18.89 -1.84 2.12
N LYS A 46 18.00 -2.74 1.69
CA LYS A 46 16.60 -2.46 1.36
C LYS A 46 15.61 -2.96 2.41
N LYS A 47 16.09 -3.59 3.50
CA LYS A 47 15.20 -4.12 4.55
C LYS A 47 14.40 -3.07 5.29
N ILE A 48 14.77 -1.79 5.18
CA ILE A 48 13.95 -0.68 5.69
C ILE A 48 12.55 -0.60 5.04
N PHE A 49 12.37 -1.18 3.85
CA PHE A 49 11.11 -1.16 3.11
C PHE A 49 10.19 -2.36 3.39
N VAL A 50 10.68 -3.37 4.12
CA VAL A 50 9.92 -4.59 4.41
C VAL A 50 9.88 -4.87 5.91
N ALA A 51 8.77 -5.44 6.38
CA ALA A 51 8.62 -5.74 7.80
C ALA A 51 9.54 -6.90 8.23
N ASP A 52 10.20 -6.76 9.39
CA ASP A 52 10.92 -7.86 10.02
C ASP A 52 9.92 -8.97 10.43
N PRO A 53 10.04 -10.19 9.88
CA PRO A 53 9.14 -11.29 10.21
C PRO A 53 9.15 -11.64 11.71
N GLN A 54 10.22 -11.35 12.45
CA GLN A 54 10.27 -11.56 13.91
C GLN A 54 9.30 -10.65 14.68
N GLN A 55 9.01 -9.47 14.14
CA GLN A 55 8.05 -8.51 14.73
C GLN A 55 6.65 -8.66 14.11
N GLY A 56 6.58 -9.37 12.99
CA GLY A 56 5.41 -9.48 12.14
C GLY A 56 5.08 -8.18 11.40
N SER A 57 4.10 -8.26 10.51
CA SER A 57 3.59 -7.13 9.73
C SER A 57 2.17 -6.75 10.17
N ARG A 58 1.80 -5.47 9.99
CA ARG A 58 0.40 -5.04 10.10
C ARG A 58 -0.50 -5.77 9.10
N HIS A 59 0.03 -6.17 7.95
CA HIS A 59 -0.68 -7.01 6.97
C HIS A 59 -1.00 -8.40 7.53
N ASN A 60 -0.14 -8.97 8.39
CA ASN A 60 -0.40 -10.26 9.03
C ASN A 60 -1.59 -10.22 10.01
N ARG A 61 -1.94 -9.01 10.47
CA ARG A 61 -3.05 -8.76 11.39
C ARG A 61 -4.29 -8.24 10.66
N GLY A 62 -4.27 -8.17 9.33
CA GLY A 62 -5.37 -7.60 8.54
C GLY A 62 -5.62 -6.10 8.77
N CYS A 63 -4.63 -5.38 9.31
CA CYS A 63 -4.74 -3.97 9.71
C CYS A 63 -3.98 -3.01 8.78
N ALA A 64 -3.55 -3.46 7.61
CA ALA A 64 -2.90 -2.66 6.60
C ALA A 64 -3.43 -3.00 5.20
N VAL A 65 -3.34 -2.03 4.31
CA VAL A 65 -3.71 -2.13 2.90
C VAL A 65 -2.72 -1.31 2.08
N ASP A 66 -2.19 -1.92 1.03
CA ASP A 66 -1.42 -1.25 -0.01
C ASP A 66 -2.36 -0.98 -1.17
N LEU A 67 -2.44 0.26 -1.63
CA LEU A 67 -3.40 0.67 -2.64
C LEU A 67 -2.89 1.84 -3.46
N THR A 68 -3.52 2.04 -4.60
CA THR A 68 -3.43 3.27 -5.40
C THR A 68 -4.83 3.81 -5.69
N LEU A 69 -4.90 4.98 -6.30
CA LEU A 69 -6.12 5.55 -6.84
C LEU A 69 -6.30 5.10 -8.29
N TYR A 70 -7.54 5.01 -8.76
CA TYR A 70 -7.84 4.99 -10.19
C TYR A 70 -8.87 6.06 -10.51
N ASP A 71 -8.76 6.64 -11.70
CA ASP A 71 -9.68 7.68 -12.18
C ASP A 71 -10.92 7.04 -12.82
N PHE A 72 -12.12 7.49 -12.44
CA PHE A 72 -13.37 6.92 -12.95
C PHE A 72 -13.65 7.22 -14.41
N LYS A 73 -13.15 8.35 -14.94
CA LYS A 73 -13.43 8.76 -16.31
C LYS A 73 -12.65 7.90 -17.30
N THR A 74 -11.42 7.60 -16.96
CA THR A 74 -10.46 6.87 -17.78
C THR A 74 -10.42 5.38 -17.44
N GLY A 75 -10.80 5.01 -16.21
CA GLY A 75 -10.66 3.65 -15.70
C GLY A 75 -9.22 3.24 -15.41
N THR A 76 -8.26 4.17 -15.45
CA THR A 76 -6.83 3.86 -15.33
C THR A 76 -6.29 4.20 -13.94
N PRO A 77 -5.29 3.46 -13.42
CA PRO A 77 -4.57 3.83 -12.21
C PRO A 77 -3.95 5.22 -12.32
N VAL A 78 -4.05 6.00 -11.24
CA VAL A 78 -3.38 7.30 -11.12
C VAL A 78 -1.87 7.05 -11.00
N VAL A 79 -1.09 7.85 -11.72
CA VAL A 79 0.38 7.81 -11.66
C VAL A 79 0.82 8.38 -10.32
N MET A 80 1.41 7.53 -9.48
CA MET A 80 2.02 7.91 -8.21
C MET A 80 3.48 8.32 -8.42
N THR A 81 4.07 8.97 -7.41
CA THR A 81 5.49 9.38 -7.45
C THR A 81 6.44 8.21 -7.58
N GLY A 82 6.09 7.04 -7.06
CA GLY A 82 6.81 5.77 -7.18
C GLY A 82 5.86 4.61 -7.51
N GLY A 83 6.42 3.49 -7.96
CA GLY A 83 5.68 2.27 -8.24
C GLY A 83 5.28 1.50 -6.98
N TYR A 84 4.34 0.57 -7.13
CA TYR A 84 4.04 -0.41 -6.08
C TYR A 84 5.28 -1.26 -5.77
N ASP A 85 5.56 -1.47 -4.48
CA ASP A 85 6.75 -2.15 -3.96
C ASP A 85 8.11 -1.59 -4.44
N GLU A 86 8.14 -0.34 -4.92
CA GLU A 86 9.40 0.32 -5.25
C GLU A 86 10.22 0.60 -3.97
N MET A 87 11.47 0.12 -3.93
CA MET A 87 12.37 0.29 -2.76
C MET A 87 13.37 1.45 -2.99
N SER A 88 12.81 2.63 -3.23
CA SER A 88 13.55 3.87 -3.50
C SER A 88 13.03 5.04 -2.64
N GLU A 89 13.74 6.17 -2.70
CA GLU A 89 13.30 7.40 -2.01
C GLU A 89 11.93 7.91 -2.48
N ARG A 90 11.49 7.52 -3.68
CA ARG A 90 10.20 7.92 -4.26
C ARG A 90 9.00 7.33 -3.51
N SER A 91 9.23 6.33 -2.67
CA SER A 91 8.22 5.64 -1.86
C SER A 91 7.98 6.30 -0.50
N TYR A 92 8.76 7.32 -0.14
CA TYR A 92 8.48 8.11 1.06
C TYR A 92 7.33 9.09 0.83
N ALA A 93 6.45 9.21 1.83
CA ALA A 93 5.27 10.07 1.76
C ALA A 93 5.58 11.56 1.52
N PHE A 94 6.79 12.01 1.88
CA PHE A 94 7.24 13.40 1.71
C PHE A 94 8.28 13.55 0.59
N TYR A 95 8.32 12.60 -0.36
CA TYR A 95 9.20 12.71 -1.51
C TYR A 95 8.85 13.98 -2.32
N PRO A 96 9.82 14.90 -2.54
CA PRO A 96 9.52 16.22 -3.12
C PRO A 96 9.21 16.20 -4.61
N GLY A 97 9.48 15.09 -5.31
CA GLY A 97 9.25 14.96 -6.76
C GLY A 97 7.80 14.74 -7.18
N GLY A 98 6.84 14.88 -6.26
CA GLY A 98 5.40 14.86 -6.56
C GLY A 98 4.88 16.22 -7.03
N THR A 99 3.69 16.21 -7.65
CA THR A 99 2.94 17.44 -7.94
C THR A 99 2.17 17.87 -6.70
N SER A 100 2.47 19.07 -6.18
CA SER A 100 1.73 19.71 -5.08
C SER A 100 0.39 20.28 -5.52
#